data_AF-A0AAV3AXP8-F1
#
_entry.id   AF-A0AAV3AXP8-F1
#
_cell.length_a   1.000
_cell.length_b   1.000
_cell.length_c   1.000
_cell.angle_alpha   90.00
_cell.angle_beta   90.00
_cell.angle_gamma   90.00
#
_symmetry.space_group_name_H-M   'P 1'
#
loop_
_entity.id
_entity.type
_entity.pdbx_description
1 polymer ?
#
loop_
_entity_poly.entity_id
_entity_poly.type
_entity_poly.pdbx_seq_one_letter_code
_entity_poly.pdbx_strand_id
1 'polypeptide(L)'
;METGAKHEECLKETETKLEYISLNRIFRWSQRSQCIPHVVIVSGVPGIGKTTMMQKFVNDWANGKLYQRFAFVFPFKFRELNKMAEVSLEKLILHQYPHLEEQLSNILEHPEWLLFIFDGLDESIHQMDFKSNRLCSCTKDQKHFGAIVVSLVKQRLLPGCSIMITSRPTKLVSMDVSSIQRITEIMGFLHSDRKIYFSNVFADEELSKKAFKYVQENPMLYTFCYIPSYCWIVCTVLSLCFRAEPTNNDRLMKSLPKTVTQLFAIYVSNILTNHSSKQNDFPSIRNLLTSFGWMAEFGVMNHMIVFDERHLRSFNVGNNDHHFSCFMLESGQHPHVDYTFLHLTIQEFLAALVHFIHYDSGKLQESLDKAKSFEDGRAEMFLRFLCGLSDSTTRSILKPHLYYLSIEASNNVINWLQKKIAEEQRDKKELLNSFYCLYESRNKALALQCIGSINDAVFSFVHLNPLDCSVLSFILETRGETEELNLGSCNIQDDGLKNLVPALHTIKNLRYNKK
;
A
#
# COMPACT_ATOMS: atom_id res chain seq x y z
N MET A 1 -5.08 0.38 -8.41
CA MET A 1 -5.51 -0.95 -7.90
C MET A 1 -5.19 -2.08 -8.87
N GLU A 2 -4.25 -1.84 -9.78
CA GLU A 2 -3.55 -2.89 -10.53
C GLU A 2 -2.85 -3.91 -9.62
N THR A 3 -2.58 -3.62 -8.34
CA THR A 3 -1.78 -4.51 -7.48
C THR A 3 -2.52 -5.74 -6.96
N GLY A 4 -3.82 -5.66 -6.62
CA GLY A 4 -4.59 -6.83 -6.20
C GLY A 4 -4.99 -7.76 -7.37
N ALA A 5 -5.35 -7.16 -8.50
CA ALA A 5 -5.67 -7.87 -9.75
C ALA A 5 -4.43 -8.57 -10.34
N LYS A 6 -3.30 -7.84 -10.46
CA LYS A 6 -2.02 -8.40 -10.88
C LYS A 6 -1.50 -9.44 -9.90
N HIS A 7 -1.82 -9.34 -8.60
CA HIS A 7 -1.42 -10.33 -7.62
C HIS A 7 -2.09 -11.69 -7.86
N GLU A 8 -3.41 -11.76 -8.07
CA GLU A 8 -4.10 -13.02 -8.38
C GLU A 8 -3.76 -13.57 -9.77
N GLU A 9 -3.51 -12.70 -10.75
CA GLU A 9 -3.01 -13.11 -12.07
C GLU A 9 -1.58 -13.67 -11.98
N CYS A 10 -0.70 -13.01 -11.24
CA CYS A 10 0.66 -13.47 -10.97
C CYS A 10 0.65 -14.77 -10.15
N LEU A 11 -0.33 -15.01 -9.27
CA LEU A 11 -0.55 -16.31 -8.60
C LEU A 11 -0.92 -17.45 -9.56
N LYS A 12 -1.46 -17.16 -10.76
CA LYS A 12 -1.71 -18.17 -11.81
C LYS A 12 -0.60 -18.26 -12.85
N GLU A 13 0.02 -17.14 -13.21
CA GLU A 13 1.25 -17.17 -14.02
C GLU A 13 2.40 -17.86 -13.28
N THR A 14 2.43 -17.79 -11.94
CA THR A 14 3.38 -18.57 -11.10
C THR A 14 3.18 -20.08 -11.22
N GLU A 15 1.98 -20.59 -11.45
CA GLU A 15 1.77 -22.03 -11.70
C GLU A 15 2.41 -22.51 -13.01
N THR A 16 2.70 -21.59 -13.96
CA THR A 16 3.19 -21.95 -15.30
C THR A 16 4.54 -21.35 -15.70
N LYS A 17 5.04 -20.29 -15.04
CA LYS A 17 6.26 -19.53 -15.45
C LYS A 17 7.20 -19.03 -14.34
N LEU A 18 6.80 -18.99 -13.06
CA LEU A 18 7.62 -18.40 -11.97
C LEU A 18 7.85 -19.40 -10.82
N GLU A 19 9.05 -19.45 -10.25
CA GLU A 19 9.39 -20.37 -9.15
C GLU A 19 8.96 -19.78 -7.81
N TYR A 20 8.12 -20.50 -7.05
CA TYR A 20 7.86 -20.15 -5.65
C TYR A 20 9.11 -20.35 -4.81
N ILE A 21 9.56 -19.28 -4.16
CA ILE A 21 10.80 -19.27 -3.40
C ILE A 21 10.56 -18.87 -1.95
N SER A 22 10.93 -19.75 -1.05
CA SER A 22 10.97 -19.45 0.38
C SER A 22 12.21 -18.62 0.74
N LEU A 23 12.12 -17.85 1.83
CA LEU A 23 13.20 -16.96 2.30
C LEU A 23 14.56 -17.70 2.43
N ASN A 24 14.54 -18.94 2.92
CA ASN A 24 15.71 -19.81 3.07
C ASN A 24 16.29 -20.38 1.76
N ARG A 25 15.70 -20.06 0.60
CA ARG A 25 16.18 -20.41 -0.74
C ARG A 25 16.63 -19.22 -1.59
N ILE A 26 16.36 -17.98 -1.16
CA ILE A 26 16.73 -16.73 -1.87
C ILE A 26 18.22 -16.66 -2.29
N PHE A 27 19.14 -17.20 -1.50
CA PHE A 27 20.58 -17.25 -1.80
C PHE A 27 21.08 -18.67 -2.17
N ARG A 28 20.18 -19.56 -2.57
CA ARG A 28 20.52 -20.90 -3.06
C ARG A 28 20.55 -20.95 -4.59
N TRP A 29 21.19 -22.00 -5.10
CA TRP A 29 21.32 -22.28 -6.54
C TRP A 29 20.02 -22.05 -7.30
N SER A 30 20.12 -21.33 -8.41
CA SER A 30 19.04 -21.06 -9.33
C SER A 30 19.15 -21.96 -10.55
N GLN A 31 18.13 -22.76 -10.84
CA GLN A 31 18.08 -23.51 -12.11
C GLN A 31 18.04 -22.55 -13.32
N ARG A 32 17.39 -21.39 -13.17
CA ARG A 32 17.20 -20.43 -14.26
C ARG A 32 18.45 -19.61 -14.58
N SER A 33 19.21 -19.20 -13.56
CA SER A 33 20.44 -18.41 -13.75
C SER A 33 21.72 -19.25 -13.69
N GLN A 34 21.61 -20.57 -13.47
CA GLN A 34 22.73 -21.52 -13.38
C GLN A 34 23.86 -21.03 -12.46
N CYS A 35 23.50 -20.38 -11.35
CA CYS A 35 24.44 -19.85 -10.38
C CYS A 35 23.82 -19.76 -8.98
N ILE A 36 24.68 -19.64 -7.97
CA ILE A 36 24.28 -19.13 -6.66
C ILE A 36 24.25 -17.60 -6.77
N PRO A 37 23.09 -16.95 -6.55
CA PRO A 37 23.03 -15.50 -6.63
C PRO A 37 23.81 -14.89 -5.46
N HIS A 38 24.70 -13.95 -5.78
CA HIS A 38 25.30 -13.00 -4.86
C HIS A 38 24.45 -11.74 -4.76
N VAL A 39 23.79 -11.31 -5.85
CA VAL A 39 22.95 -10.11 -5.86
C VAL A 39 21.48 -10.48 -6.02
N VAL A 40 20.69 -10.13 -5.01
CA VAL A 40 19.24 -10.35 -4.96
C VAL A 40 18.51 -9.02 -4.79
N ILE A 41 17.45 -8.83 -5.58
CA ILE A 41 16.45 -7.79 -5.31
C ILE A 41 15.13 -8.42 -4.88
N VAL A 42 14.57 -7.88 -3.79
CA VAL A 42 13.24 -8.21 -3.30
C VAL A 42 12.29 -7.05 -3.62
N SER A 43 11.40 -7.28 -4.58
CA SER A 43 10.39 -6.34 -5.02
C SER A 43 9.07 -6.54 -4.27
N GLY A 44 8.28 -5.48 -4.13
CA GLY A 44 6.89 -5.61 -3.70
C GLY A 44 6.22 -4.27 -3.45
N VAL A 45 4.89 -4.28 -3.43
CA VAL A 45 4.06 -3.08 -3.27
C VAL A 45 4.18 -2.47 -1.86
N PRO A 46 3.72 -1.22 -1.64
CA PRO A 46 3.71 -0.63 -0.30
C PRO A 46 2.92 -1.49 0.70
N GLY A 47 3.41 -1.60 1.94
CA GLY A 47 2.72 -2.36 3.00
C GLY A 47 2.84 -3.89 2.91
N ILE A 48 3.43 -4.44 1.84
CA ILE A 48 3.52 -5.89 1.61
C ILE A 48 4.44 -6.64 2.61
N GLY A 49 5.23 -5.91 3.40
CA GLY A 49 6.11 -6.49 4.43
C GLY A 49 7.58 -6.63 4.03
N LYS A 50 8.10 -5.88 3.05
CA LYS A 50 9.53 -5.90 2.65
C LYS A 50 10.48 -5.69 3.84
N THR A 51 10.32 -4.59 4.57
CA THR A 51 11.15 -4.26 5.75
C THR A 51 10.96 -5.29 6.87
N THR A 52 9.73 -5.74 7.13
CA THR A 52 9.46 -6.80 8.11
C THR A 52 10.14 -8.12 7.74
N MET A 53 10.20 -8.46 6.45
CA MET A 53 10.94 -9.61 5.95
C MET A 53 12.44 -9.47 6.20
N MET A 54 13.03 -8.29 5.95
CA MET A 54 14.45 -8.02 6.25
C MET A 54 14.74 -8.16 7.74
N GLN A 55 13.90 -7.58 8.59
CA GLN A 55 14.02 -7.69 10.06
C GLN A 55 13.93 -9.16 10.50
N LYS A 56 12.98 -9.93 9.96
CA LYS A 56 12.85 -11.35 10.25
C LYS A 56 14.06 -12.15 9.76
N PHE A 57 14.60 -11.82 8.59
CA PHE A 57 15.81 -12.43 8.04
C PHE A 57 17.00 -12.22 8.99
N VAL A 58 17.26 -10.98 9.40
CA VAL A 58 18.37 -10.63 10.31
C VAL A 58 18.16 -11.31 11.66
N ASN A 59 16.94 -11.32 12.20
CA ASN A 59 16.63 -12.00 13.45
C ASN A 59 16.88 -13.52 13.35
N ASP A 60 16.47 -14.18 12.26
CA ASP A 60 16.67 -15.61 12.11
C ASP A 60 18.14 -15.97 11.86
N TRP A 61 18.87 -15.11 11.15
CA TRP A 61 20.32 -15.24 11.01
C TRP A 61 21.03 -15.09 12.35
N ALA A 62 20.72 -14.06 13.14
CA ALA A 62 21.32 -13.84 14.45
C ALA A 62 21.04 -14.99 15.44
N ASN A 63 19.90 -15.68 15.28
CA ASN A 63 19.52 -16.85 16.07
C ASN A 63 20.03 -18.19 15.50
N GLY A 64 20.91 -18.19 14.50
CA GLY A 64 21.50 -19.42 13.96
C GLY A 64 20.60 -20.20 12.99
N LYS A 65 19.41 -19.70 12.64
CA LYS A 65 18.38 -20.43 11.89
C LYS A 65 18.46 -20.26 10.38
N LEU A 66 19.17 -19.23 9.91
CA LEU A 66 19.15 -18.82 8.51
C LEU A 66 20.54 -18.39 8.03
N TYR A 67 20.98 -18.92 6.88
CA TYR A 67 22.23 -18.59 6.17
C TYR A 67 23.48 -18.36 7.03
N GLN A 68 23.83 -19.31 7.89
CA GLN A 68 25.05 -19.26 8.73
C GLN A 68 26.37 -19.33 7.94
N ARG A 69 26.32 -19.43 6.62
CA ARG A 69 27.48 -19.20 5.75
C ARG A 69 27.99 -17.75 5.81
N PHE A 70 27.12 -16.82 6.17
CA PHE A 70 27.49 -15.42 6.37
C PHE A 70 27.87 -15.22 7.83
N ALA A 71 29.14 -14.89 8.07
CA ALA A 71 29.63 -14.55 9.39
C ALA A 71 29.19 -13.14 9.81
N PHE A 72 29.01 -12.24 8.84
CA PHE A 72 28.57 -10.86 9.09
C PHE A 72 27.43 -10.45 8.15
N VAL A 73 26.41 -9.81 8.73
CA VAL A 73 25.29 -9.21 8.00
C VAL A 73 25.22 -7.73 8.35
N PHE A 74 25.34 -6.86 7.36
CA PHE A 74 25.31 -5.41 7.51
C PHE A 74 24.05 -4.81 6.88
N PRO A 75 22.98 -4.60 7.68
CA PRO A 75 21.75 -3.96 7.23
C PRO A 75 21.83 -2.42 7.26
N PHE A 76 21.62 -1.82 6.09
CA PHE A 76 21.53 -0.38 5.87
C PHE A 76 20.15 -0.02 5.31
N LYS A 77 19.64 1.18 5.65
CA LYS A 77 18.42 1.74 5.05
C LYS A 77 18.79 2.89 4.12
N PHE A 78 18.26 2.92 2.90
CA PHE A 78 18.56 4.00 1.96
C PHE A 78 18.17 5.38 2.50
N ARG A 79 17.08 5.48 3.25
CA ARG A 79 16.68 6.72 3.93
C ARG A 79 17.75 7.26 4.89
N GLU A 80 18.47 6.39 5.58
CA GLU A 80 19.58 6.79 6.46
C GLU A 80 20.81 7.18 5.64
N LEU A 81 21.11 6.44 4.56
CA LEU A 81 22.23 6.72 3.66
C LEU A 81 22.10 8.05 2.91
N ASN A 82 20.88 8.47 2.58
CA ASN A 82 20.61 9.76 1.92
C ASN A 82 21.18 10.98 2.67
N LYS A 83 21.47 10.83 3.97
CA LYS A 83 21.97 11.90 4.85
C LYS A 83 23.50 11.98 4.87
N MET A 84 24.16 10.99 4.30
CA MET A 84 25.62 10.92 4.29
C MET A 84 26.18 11.69 3.09
N ALA A 85 27.26 12.43 3.35
CA ALA A 85 28.10 12.98 2.30
C ALA A 85 28.90 11.85 1.61
N GLU A 86 29.97 12.21 0.90
CA GLU A 86 30.92 11.19 0.44
C GLU A 86 31.53 10.46 1.64
N VAL A 87 31.46 9.14 1.60
CA VAL A 87 31.89 8.24 2.68
C VAL A 87 32.59 7.03 2.03
N SER A 88 33.40 6.31 2.80
CA SER A 88 33.93 5.01 2.37
C SER A 88 33.08 3.87 2.91
N LEU A 89 33.18 2.67 2.31
CA LEU A 89 32.47 1.50 2.82
C LEU A 89 32.87 1.19 4.27
N GLU A 90 34.16 1.32 4.61
CA GLU A 90 34.64 1.12 5.98
C GLU A 90 33.98 2.08 6.96
N LYS A 91 33.99 3.38 6.66
CA LYS A 91 33.37 4.39 7.53
C LYS A 91 31.85 4.20 7.63
N LEU A 92 31.21 3.76 6.56
CA LEU A 92 29.78 3.48 6.53
C LEU A 92 29.42 2.30 7.47
N ILE A 93 30.25 1.25 7.50
CA ILE A 93 30.11 0.14 8.46
C ILE A 93 30.37 0.63 9.89
N LEU A 94 31.49 1.35 10.13
CA LEU A 94 31.88 1.81 11.46
C LEU A 94 30.92 2.85 12.04
N HIS A 95 30.20 3.60 11.22
CA HIS A 95 29.17 4.53 11.70
C HIS A 95 28.04 3.81 12.44
N GLN A 96 27.67 2.60 11.99
CA GLN A 96 26.62 1.79 12.60
C GLN A 96 27.17 0.75 13.59
N TYR A 97 28.41 0.30 13.38
CA TYR A 97 29.08 -0.71 14.20
C TYR A 97 30.49 -0.25 14.64
N PRO A 98 30.61 0.78 15.52
CA PRO A 98 31.92 1.34 15.90
C PRO A 98 32.85 0.32 16.56
N HIS A 99 32.29 -0.66 17.26
CA HIS A 99 33.04 -1.71 17.95
C HIS A 99 33.82 -2.66 17.02
N LEU A 100 33.61 -2.58 15.70
CA LEU A 100 34.35 -3.37 14.71
C LEU A 100 35.64 -2.70 14.23
N GLU A 101 35.97 -1.49 14.68
CA GLU A 101 37.10 -0.69 14.17
C GLU A 101 38.42 -1.47 14.08
N GLU A 102 38.78 -2.21 15.14
CA GLU A 102 40.03 -2.97 15.19
C GLU A 102 40.05 -4.21 14.28
N GLN A 103 38.88 -4.78 13.98
CA GLN A 103 38.75 -6.06 13.27
C GLN A 103 38.26 -5.92 11.83
N LEU A 104 37.79 -4.72 11.44
CA LEU A 104 37.08 -4.52 10.18
C LEU A 104 37.94 -4.87 8.97
N SER A 105 39.23 -4.52 8.97
CA SER A 105 40.12 -4.87 7.85
C SER A 105 40.19 -6.40 7.64
N ASN A 106 40.34 -7.17 8.72
CA ASN A 106 40.36 -8.64 8.65
C ASN A 106 39.00 -9.21 8.20
N ILE A 107 37.89 -8.60 8.61
CA ILE A 107 36.54 -9.01 8.19
C ILE A 107 36.37 -8.81 6.68
N LEU A 108 36.83 -7.67 6.15
CA LEU A 108 36.68 -7.31 4.73
C LEU A 108 37.58 -8.13 3.79
N GLU A 109 38.61 -8.80 4.30
CA GLU A 109 39.45 -9.73 3.53
C GLU A 109 38.72 -11.02 3.13
N HIS A 110 37.59 -11.35 3.77
CA HIS A 110 36.77 -12.53 3.50
C HIS A 110 35.38 -12.16 2.96
N PRO A 111 35.29 -11.59 1.74
CA PRO A 111 34.04 -11.06 1.19
C PRO A 111 32.93 -12.12 1.08
N GLU A 112 33.26 -13.39 0.86
CA GLU A 112 32.30 -14.51 0.75
C GLU A 112 31.48 -14.76 2.02
N TRP A 113 31.94 -14.28 3.17
CA TRP A 113 31.22 -14.38 4.45
C TRP A 113 30.35 -13.16 4.75
N LEU A 114 30.32 -12.17 3.86
CA LEU A 114 29.64 -10.90 4.07
C LEU A 114 28.31 -10.86 3.30
N LEU A 115 27.27 -10.40 3.99
CA LEU A 115 26.00 -10.02 3.39
C LEU A 115 25.66 -8.57 3.70
N PHE A 116 25.51 -7.76 2.66
CA PHE A 116 25.00 -6.40 2.75
C PHE A 116 23.50 -6.37 2.43
N ILE A 117 22.70 -5.80 3.33
CA ILE A 117 21.25 -5.62 3.11
C ILE A 117 21.00 -4.13 2.94
N PHE A 118 20.37 -3.71 1.85
CA PHE A 118 19.95 -2.33 1.62
C PHE A 118 18.42 -2.26 1.50
N ASP A 119 17.76 -1.73 2.52
CA ASP A 119 16.30 -1.63 2.59
C ASP A 119 15.82 -0.27 2.03
N GLY A 120 14.84 -0.32 1.11
CA GLY A 120 14.10 0.84 0.62
C GLY A 120 14.73 1.59 -0.55
N LEU A 121 15.17 0.92 -1.62
CA LEU A 121 15.79 1.59 -2.78
C LEU A 121 14.90 2.68 -3.41
N ASP A 122 13.58 2.53 -3.34
CA ASP A 122 12.60 3.53 -3.76
C ASP A 122 12.70 4.85 -2.97
N GLU A 123 13.24 4.83 -1.75
CA GLU A 123 13.45 5.99 -0.89
C GLU A 123 14.77 6.70 -1.18
N SER A 124 15.60 6.21 -2.11
CA SER A 124 16.87 6.86 -2.44
C SER A 124 16.68 8.13 -3.27
N ILE A 125 17.28 9.24 -2.81
CA ILE A 125 17.26 10.54 -3.50
C ILE A 125 18.23 10.59 -4.70
N HIS A 126 19.23 9.71 -4.73
CA HIS A 126 20.19 9.64 -5.81
C HIS A 126 19.82 8.51 -6.77
N GLN A 127 19.90 8.77 -8.06
CA GLN A 127 19.73 7.73 -9.05
C GLN A 127 20.93 6.78 -8.99
N MET A 128 20.65 5.49 -8.78
CA MET A 128 21.68 4.46 -8.86
C MET A 128 22.10 4.31 -10.32
N ASP A 129 23.21 4.97 -10.68
CA ASP A 129 23.72 4.94 -12.04
C ASP A 129 24.53 3.66 -12.28
N PHE A 130 23.82 2.59 -12.65
CA PHE A 130 24.42 1.32 -13.08
C PHE A 130 25.17 1.42 -14.40
N LYS A 131 25.11 2.55 -15.13
CA LYS A 131 25.90 2.79 -16.34
C LYS A 131 27.17 3.60 -16.05
N SER A 132 27.28 4.19 -14.86
CA SER A 132 28.46 4.96 -14.46
C SER A 132 29.73 4.13 -14.47
N ASN A 133 30.80 4.75 -14.95
CA ASN A 133 32.17 4.25 -14.83
C ASN A 133 32.89 4.76 -13.57
N ARG A 134 32.29 5.69 -12.81
CA ARG A 134 32.87 6.27 -11.58
C ARG A 134 32.60 5.38 -10.36
N LEU A 135 33.05 4.13 -10.44
CA LEU A 135 32.85 3.10 -9.40
C LEU A 135 34.04 3.04 -8.43
N CYS A 136 33.79 2.52 -7.24
CA CYS A 136 34.81 2.26 -6.21
C CYS A 136 35.55 0.97 -6.58
N SER A 137 36.86 0.94 -6.32
CA SER A 137 37.68 -0.27 -6.38
C SER A 137 38.32 -0.62 -5.04
N CYS A 138 38.34 0.33 -4.09
CA CYS A 138 38.87 0.15 -2.74
C CYS A 138 37.82 0.45 -1.67
N THR A 139 37.86 -0.28 -0.56
CA THR A 139 36.96 -0.09 0.61
C THR A 139 37.13 1.26 1.30
N LYS A 140 38.25 1.94 1.06
CA LYS A 140 38.62 3.25 1.61
C LYS A 140 38.29 4.43 0.68
N ASP A 141 37.88 4.16 -0.56
CA ASP A 141 37.49 5.20 -1.52
C ASP A 141 36.34 6.03 -0.94
N GLN A 142 36.51 7.35 -0.86
CA GLN A 142 35.43 8.26 -0.46
C GLN A 142 34.56 8.55 -1.70
N LYS A 143 33.31 8.12 -1.66
CA LYS A 143 32.34 8.31 -2.73
C LYS A 143 30.94 8.48 -2.15
N HIS A 144 30.01 8.98 -2.95
CA HIS A 144 28.59 8.87 -2.61
C HIS A 144 28.17 7.41 -2.43
N PHE A 145 27.29 7.14 -1.46
CA PHE A 145 26.84 5.78 -1.15
C PHE A 145 26.27 5.06 -2.37
N GLY A 146 25.63 5.79 -3.31
CA GLY A 146 25.11 5.19 -4.55
C GLY A 146 26.21 4.53 -5.39
N ALA A 147 27.39 5.16 -5.50
CA ALA A 147 28.52 4.57 -6.18
C ALA A 147 29.06 3.35 -5.42
N ILE A 148 29.07 3.36 -4.09
CA ILE A 148 29.49 2.22 -3.26
C ILE A 148 28.55 1.02 -3.50
N VAL A 149 27.24 1.24 -3.40
CA VAL A 149 26.21 0.21 -3.62
C VAL A 149 26.31 -0.36 -5.03
N VAL A 150 26.41 0.47 -6.07
CA VAL A 150 26.57 0.00 -7.45
C VAL A 150 27.88 -0.78 -7.62
N SER A 151 28.96 -0.39 -6.94
CA SER A 151 30.26 -1.09 -7.01
C SER A 151 30.20 -2.46 -6.35
N LEU A 152 29.50 -2.59 -5.22
CA LEU A 152 29.20 -3.86 -4.56
C LEU A 152 28.34 -4.74 -5.49
N VAL A 153 27.24 -4.20 -6.04
CA VAL A 153 26.33 -4.93 -6.94
C VAL A 153 27.06 -5.46 -8.18
N LYS A 154 27.93 -4.65 -8.77
CA LYS A 154 28.76 -5.06 -9.90
C LYS A 154 29.96 -5.94 -9.52
N GLN A 155 30.10 -6.28 -8.23
CA GLN A 155 31.22 -7.07 -7.70
C GLN A 155 32.59 -6.47 -8.02
N ARG A 156 32.67 -5.14 -8.23
CA ARG A 156 33.94 -4.40 -8.37
C ARG A 156 34.56 -4.09 -7.01
N LEU A 157 33.70 -3.93 -5.99
CA LEU A 157 34.08 -3.78 -4.60
C LEU A 157 33.69 -5.07 -3.86
N LEU A 158 34.62 -5.66 -3.11
CA LEU A 158 34.44 -6.92 -2.36
C LEU A 158 33.87 -8.08 -3.21
N PRO A 159 34.60 -8.52 -4.26
CA PRO A 159 34.14 -9.62 -5.11
C PRO A 159 33.91 -10.89 -4.29
N GLY A 160 32.71 -11.47 -4.38
CA GLY A 160 32.27 -12.63 -3.60
C GLY A 160 31.21 -12.29 -2.55
N CYS A 161 31.07 -11.02 -2.14
CA CYS A 161 30.06 -10.63 -1.16
C CYS A 161 28.64 -10.79 -1.69
N SER A 162 27.71 -11.08 -0.77
CA SER A 162 26.29 -11.16 -1.08
C SER A 162 25.58 -9.85 -0.75
N ILE A 163 24.56 -9.52 -1.54
CA ILE A 163 23.82 -8.26 -1.47
C ILE A 163 22.34 -8.57 -1.63
N MET A 164 21.53 -8.00 -0.73
CA MET A 164 20.08 -8.01 -0.83
C MET A 164 19.56 -6.58 -0.84
N ILE A 165 18.76 -6.22 -1.83
CA ILE A 165 18.15 -4.90 -1.94
C ILE A 165 16.64 -5.04 -1.93
N THR A 166 15.92 -4.24 -1.15
CA THR A 166 14.45 -4.16 -1.27
C THR A 166 14.05 -2.94 -2.10
N SER A 167 12.99 -3.07 -2.91
CA SER A 167 12.46 -1.95 -3.69
C SER A 167 10.99 -2.12 -4.04
N ARG A 168 10.38 -1.05 -4.55
CA ARG A 168 9.07 -1.11 -5.22
C ARG A 168 9.23 -1.43 -6.71
N PRO A 169 8.27 -2.13 -7.33
CA PRO A 169 8.31 -2.42 -8.76
C PRO A 169 8.54 -1.16 -9.62
N THR A 170 7.91 -0.03 -9.28
CA THR A 170 8.01 1.23 -10.02
C THR A 170 9.43 1.77 -10.12
N LYS A 171 10.27 1.59 -9.09
CA LYS A 171 11.67 2.01 -9.10
C LYS A 171 12.56 1.07 -9.93
N LEU A 172 12.16 -0.20 -10.06
CA LEU A 172 12.91 -1.21 -10.81
C LEU A 172 12.74 -1.09 -12.33
N VAL A 173 11.62 -0.55 -12.81
CA VAL A 173 11.35 -0.39 -14.26
C VAL A 173 12.42 0.46 -14.96
N SER A 174 12.95 1.47 -14.29
CA SER A 174 13.97 2.37 -14.83
C SER A 174 15.42 1.94 -14.55
N MET A 175 15.61 0.80 -13.87
CA MET A 175 16.90 0.30 -13.42
C MET A 175 17.50 -0.67 -14.43
N ASP A 176 18.81 -0.57 -14.68
CA ASP A 176 19.53 -1.60 -15.44
C ASP A 176 19.71 -2.85 -14.57
N VAL A 177 19.00 -3.91 -14.91
CA VAL A 177 18.98 -5.16 -14.15
C VAL A 177 19.99 -6.20 -14.64
N SER A 178 20.86 -5.86 -15.60
CA SER A 178 21.85 -6.79 -16.17
C SER A 178 22.83 -7.39 -15.14
N SER A 179 23.16 -6.63 -14.09
CA SER A 179 24.07 -7.06 -13.02
C SER A 179 23.35 -7.81 -11.88
N ILE A 180 22.03 -7.96 -11.96
CA ILE A 180 21.21 -8.59 -10.91
C ILE A 180 20.94 -10.04 -11.30
N GLN A 181 21.34 -10.96 -10.43
CA GLN A 181 21.24 -12.39 -10.69
C GLN A 181 19.87 -12.96 -10.30
N ARG A 182 19.16 -12.30 -9.37
CA ARG A 182 17.83 -12.72 -8.94
C ARG A 182 16.97 -11.53 -8.54
N ILE A 183 15.74 -11.52 -9.04
CA ILE A 183 14.67 -10.62 -8.61
C ILE A 183 13.52 -11.50 -8.12
N THR A 184 13.07 -11.26 -6.89
CA THR A 184 11.95 -11.98 -6.26
C THR A 184 10.87 -10.99 -5.87
N GLU A 185 9.61 -11.29 -6.13
CA GLU A 185 8.49 -10.45 -5.70
C GLU A 185 7.80 -11.04 -4.46
N ILE A 186 7.53 -10.21 -3.45
CA ILE A 186 6.72 -10.60 -2.30
C ILE A 186 5.26 -10.58 -2.72
N MET A 187 4.66 -11.76 -2.72
CA MET A 187 3.26 -11.92 -3.12
C MET A 187 2.29 -11.42 -2.03
N GLY A 188 2.63 -11.51 -0.75
CA GLY A 188 1.73 -11.16 0.35
C GLY A 188 1.00 -12.37 0.92
N PHE A 189 -0.12 -12.15 1.60
CA PHE A 189 -0.86 -13.20 2.29
C PHE A 189 -1.81 -13.98 1.38
N LEU A 190 -1.60 -15.29 1.34
CA LEU A 190 -2.56 -16.26 0.81
C LEU A 190 -3.72 -16.48 1.79
N HIS A 191 -4.75 -17.21 1.36
CA HIS A 191 -5.92 -17.52 2.21
C HIS A 191 -5.51 -18.11 3.58
N SER A 192 -4.60 -19.09 3.59
CA SER A 192 -4.09 -19.71 4.81
C SER A 192 -3.35 -18.72 5.71
N ASP A 193 -2.55 -17.83 5.12
CA ASP A 193 -1.76 -16.85 5.86
C ASP A 193 -2.66 -15.81 6.52
N ARG A 194 -3.71 -15.36 5.81
CA ARG A 194 -4.73 -14.46 6.38
C ARG A 194 -5.40 -15.11 7.59
N LYS A 195 -5.77 -16.39 7.50
CA LYS A 195 -6.39 -17.12 8.62
C LYS A 195 -5.44 -17.20 9.83
N ILE A 196 -4.17 -17.53 9.62
CA ILE A 196 -3.14 -17.55 10.67
C ILE A 196 -2.96 -16.15 11.27
N TYR A 197 -2.91 -15.12 10.43
CA TYR A 197 -2.74 -13.74 10.87
C TYR A 197 -3.89 -13.29 11.78
N PHE A 198 -5.14 -13.53 11.37
CA PHE A 198 -6.32 -13.25 12.20
C PHE A 198 -6.27 -14.02 13.52
N SER A 199 -5.86 -15.29 13.51
CA SER A 199 -5.71 -16.07 14.74
C SER A 199 -4.65 -15.50 15.69
N ASN A 200 -3.57 -14.93 15.15
CA ASN A 200 -2.50 -14.36 15.96
C ASN A 200 -2.86 -12.98 16.51
N VAL A 201 -3.61 -12.16 15.76
CA VAL A 201 -4.03 -10.81 16.20
C VAL A 201 -5.17 -10.89 17.21
N PHE A 202 -6.15 -11.75 16.95
CA PHE A 202 -7.28 -11.97 17.85
C PHE A 202 -6.93 -13.16 18.75
N ALA A 203 -6.34 -12.89 19.92
CA ALA A 203 -6.01 -13.92 20.91
C ALA A 203 -7.21 -14.82 21.32
N ASP A 204 -8.43 -14.34 21.11
CA ASP A 204 -9.69 -15.08 21.27
C ASP A 204 -10.08 -15.75 19.94
N GLU A 205 -10.20 -17.08 19.96
CA GLU A 205 -10.47 -17.91 18.77
C GLU A 205 -11.84 -17.63 18.14
N GLU A 206 -12.87 -17.38 18.95
CA GLU A 206 -14.23 -17.15 18.47
C GLU A 206 -14.37 -15.76 17.85
N LEU A 207 -13.77 -14.75 18.47
CA LEU A 207 -13.65 -13.41 17.88
C LEU A 207 -12.83 -13.45 16.58
N SER A 208 -11.76 -14.23 16.55
CA SER A 208 -10.94 -14.42 15.35
C SER A 208 -11.74 -15.01 14.19
N LYS A 209 -12.45 -16.12 14.44
CA LYS A 209 -13.32 -16.77 13.44
C LYS A 209 -14.41 -15.83 12.94
N LYS A 210 -15.06 -15.10 13.85
CA LYS A 210 -16.10 -14.11 13.50
C LYS A 210 -15.54 -12.99 12.63
N ALA A 211 -14.36 -12.44 12.98
CA ALA A 211 -13.71 -11.38 12.22
C ALA A 211 -13.27 -11.86 10.84
N PHE A 212 -12.64 -13.03 10.76
CA PHE A 212 -12.20 -13.60 9.50
C PHE A 212 -13.39 -13.89 8.57
N LYS A 213 -14.47 -14.47 9.11
CA LYS A 213 -15.71 -14.72 8.35
C LYS A 213 -16.31 -13.44 7.81
N TYR A 214 -16.43 -12.39 8.63
CA TYR A 214 -16.94 -11.09 8.18
C TYR A 214 -16.12 -10.51 7.02
N VAL A 215 -14.79 -10.58 7.12
CA VAL A 215 -13.90 -10.08 6.07
C VAL A 215 -14.04 -10.93 4.82
N GLN A 216 -14.08 -12.26 4.94
CA GLN A 216 -14.26 -13.18 3.81
C GLN A 216 -15.57 -12.94 3.05
N GLU A 217 -16.65 -12.59 3.75
CA GLU A 217 -17.95 -12.23 3.17
C GLU A 217 -17.98 -10.82 2.57
N ASN A 218 -16.93 -10.00 2.77
CA ASN A 218 -16.74 -8.70 2.16
C ASN A 218 -15.55 -8.73 1.18
N PRO A 219 -15.79 -8.99 -0.13
CA PRO A 219 -14.72 -9.16 -1.11
C PRO A 219 -13.77 -7.96 -1.20
N MET A 220 -14.27 -6.73 -0.98
CA MET A 220 -13.42 -5.55 -0.94
C MET A 220 -12.37 -5.65 0.16
N LEU A 221 -12.82 -5.82 1.40
CA LEU A 221 -11.91 -5.94 2.54
C LEU A 221 -11.02 -7.19 2.42
N TYR A 222 -11.58 -8.32 2.00
CA TYR A 222 -10.84 -9.57 1.84
C TYR A 222 -9.70 -9.46 0.84
N THR A 223 -9.94 -8.84 -0.32
CA THR A 223 -8.90 -8.65 -1.34
C THR A 223 -7.79 -7.80 -0.76
N PHE A 224 -8.06 -6.65 -0.13
CA PHE A 224 -7.00 -5.82 0.45
C PHE A 224 -6.17 -6.53 1.53
N CYS A 225 -6.72 -7.53 2.23
CA CYS A 225 -5.99 -8.31 3.23
C CYS A 225 -4.86 -9.21 2.66
N TYR A 226 -4.64 -9.28 1.35
CA TYR A 226 -3.38 -9.85 0.82
C TYR A 226 -2.17 -8.99 1.22
N ILE A 227 -2.36 -7.68 1.42
CA ILE A 227 -1.34 -6.77 1.91
C ILE A 227 -1.36 -6.81 3.46
N PRO A 228 -0.26 -7.22 4.13
CA PRO A 228 -0.23 -7.36 5.58
C PRO A 228 -0.58 -6.09 6.36
N SER A 229 -0.15 -4.91 5.90
CA SER A 229 -0.51 -3.64 6.56
C SER A 229 -2.01 -3.36 6.54
N TYR A 230 -2.69 -3.65 5.43
CA TYR A 230 -4.16 -3.55 5.35
C TYR A 230 -4.83 -4.60 6.22
N CYS A 231 -4.32 -5.83 6.19
CA CYS A 231 -4.82 -6.91 7.04
C CYS A 231 -4.75 -6.50 8.53
N TRP A 232 -3.66 -5.84 8.94
CA TRP A 232 -3.51 -5.28 10.28
C TRP A 232 -4.54 -4.18 10.60
N ILE A 233 -4.76 -3.22 9.69
CA ILE A 233 -5.77 -2.15 9.85
C ILE A 233 -7.17 -2.77 10.00
N VAL A 234 -7.52 -3.72 9.14
CA VAL A 234 -8.81 -4.44 9.18
C VAL A 234 -8.98 -5.16 10.52
N CYS A 235 -7.97 -5.91 10.96
CA CYS A 235 -8.02 -6.59 12.26
C CYS A 235 -8.18 -5.60 13.41
N THR A 236 -7.45 -4.49 13.38
CA THR A 236 -7.52 -3.43 14.41
C THR A 236 -8.92 -2.85 14.50
N VAL A 237 -9.51 -2.46 13.36
CA VAL A 237 -10.87 -1.90 13.31
C VAL A 237 -11.90 -2.91 13.78
N LEU A 238 -11.85 -4.15 13.28
CA LEU A 238 -12.83 -5.18 13.65
C LEU A 238 -12.72 -5.60 15.11
N SER A 239 -11.50 -5.68 15.66
CA SER A 239 -11.28 -5.93 17.08
C SER A 239 -11.96 -4.87 17.94
N LEU A 240 -11.94 -3.61 17.52
CA LEU A 240 -12.62 -2.54 18.23
C LEU A 240 -14.15 -2.66 18.09
N CYS A 241 -14.67 -2.85 16.87
CA CYS A 241 -16.10 -3.02 16.63
C CYS A 241 -16.71 -4.21 17.40
N PHE A 242 -15.98 -5.31 17.57
CA PHE A 242 -16.48 -6.48 18.28
C PHE A 242 -16.32 -6.43 19.80
N ARG A 243 -15.37 -5.63 20.32
CA ARG A 243 -15.14 -5.47 21.77
C ARG A 243 -15.96 -4.34 22.39
N ALA A 244 -16.52 -3.43 21.60
CA ALA A 244 -17.39 -2.37 22.11
C ALA A 244 -18.66 -2.97 22.74
N GLU A 245 -18.81 -2.84 24.07
CA GLU A 245 -20.00 -3.27 24.79
C GLU A 245 -21.24 -2.44 24.40
N PRO A 246 -22.45 -3.02 24.47
CA PRO A 246 -23.69 -2.35 24.09
C PRO A 246 -24.11 -1.33 25.15
N THR A 247 -23.45 -0.17 25.21
CA THR A 247 -24.00 0.99 25.93
C THR A 247 -24.91 1.81 25.00
N ASN A 248 -25.96 2.40 25.57
CA ASN A 248 -27.13 2.89 24.83
C ASN A 248 -26.89 4.12 23.93
N ASN A 249 -25.72 4.76 23.99
CA ASN A 249 -25.43 6.00 23.27
C ASN A 249 -24.62 5.83 21.97
N ASP A 250 -24.08 4.64 21.68
CA ASP A 250 -23.10 4.44 20.59
C ASP A 250 -23.62 3.59 19.41
N ARG A 251 -24.79 3.95 18.88
CA ARG A 251 -25.36 3.23 17.71
C ARG A 251 -24.52 3.36 16.43
N LEU A 252 -23.61 4.35 16.34
CA LEU A 252 -22.78 4.60 15.16
C LEU A 252 -21.52 3.71 15.10
N MET A 253 -20.94 3.33 16.25
CA MET A 253 -19.85 2.34 16.31
C MET A 253 -20.33 0.88 16.10
N LYS A 254 -21.64 0.65 15.99
CA LYS A 254 -22.22 -0.71 15.80
C LYS A 254 -22.17 -1.22 14.35
N SER A 255 -22.05 -0.37 13.34
CA SER A 255 -22.00 -0.86 11.96
C SER A 255 -20.58 -1.20 11.56
N LEU A 256 -20.35 -2.47 11.25
CA LEU A 256 -19.12 -2.94 10.66
C LEU A 256 -18.86 -2.25 9.30
N PRO A 257 -17.59 -1.94 8.97
CA PRO A 257 -17.24 -1.24 7.75
C PRO A 257 -17.62 -2.08 6.52
N LYS A 258 -18.43 -1.51 5.62
CA LYS A 258 -18.82 -2.17 4.37
C LYS A 258 -17.92 -1.78 3.21
N THR A 259 -17.34 -0.58 3.26
CA THR A 259 -16.44 -0.04 2.25
C THR A 259 -15.06 0.24 2.83
N VAL A 260 -14.08 0.45 1.96
CA VAL A 260 -12.73 0.81 2.41
C VAL A 260 -12.76 2.19 3.06
N THR A 261 -13.54 3.14 2.54
CA THR A 261 -13.66 4.47 3.14
C THR A 261 -14.23 4.41 4.56
N GLN A 262 -15.25 3.57 4.80
CA GLN A 262 -15.79 3.36 6.16
C GLN A 262 -14.75 2.75 7.09
N LEU A 263 -13.96 1.77 6.61
CA LEU A 263 -12.86 1.19 7.40
C LEU A 263 -11.89 2.27 7.89
N PHE A 264 -11.43 3.15 6.99
CA PHE A 264 -10.50 4.21 7.35
C PHE A 264 -11.14 5.31 8.19
N ALA A 265 -12.41 5.65 7.97
CA ALA A 265 -13.15 6.57 8.82
C ALA A 265 -13.25 6.05 10.27
N ILE A 266 -13.53 4.75 10.45
CA ILE A 266 -13.54 4.12 11.79
C ILE A 266 -12.13 4.10 12.37
N TYR A 267 -11.12 3.72 11.58
CA TYR A 267 -9.72 3.71 12.02
C TYR A 267 -9.26 5.09 12.55
N VAL A 268 -9.53 6.16 11.80
CA VAL A 268 -9.20 7.53 12.21
C VAL A 268 -10.03 7.96 13.42
N SER A 269 -11.33 7.69 13.45
CA SER A 269 -12.17 7.97 14.63
C SER A 269 -11.61 7.29 15.89
N ASN A 270 -11.14 6.05 15.77
CA ASN A 270 -10.57 5.31 16.91
C ASN A 270 -9.27 5.94 17.42
N ILE A 271 -8.38 6.36 16.51
CA ILE A 271 -7.17 7.11 16.89
C ILE A 271 -7.57 8.36 17.67
N LEU A 272 -8.55 9.11 17.17
CA LEU A 272 -9.00 10.35 17.81
C LEU A 272 -9.64 10.07 19.18
N THR A 273 -10.46 9.02 19.31
CA THR A 273 -11.07 8.63 20.59
C THR A 273 -10.04 8.28 21.66
N ASN A 274 -8.99 7.52 21.30
CA ASN A 274 -8.02 7.02 22.27
C ASN A 274 -6.96 8.06 22.69
N HIS A 275 -6.71 9.06 21.84
CA HIS A 275 -5.61 10.03 22.05
C HIS A 275 -6.09 11.47 22.32
N SER A 276 -7.38 11.75 22.20
CA SER A 276 -7.94 13.06 22.60
C SER A 276 -8.12 13.12 24.11
N SER A 277 -7.23 13.85 24.80
CA SER A 277 -7.24 14.03 26.26
C SER A 277 -8.43 14.82 26.81
N LYS A 278 -9.24 15.44 25.94
CA LYS A 278 -10.45 16.18 26.29
C LYS A 278 -11.59 15.82 25.34
N GLN A 279 -12.70 15.31 25.88
CA GLN A 279 -13.96 15.25 25.14
C GLN A 279 -14.33 16.69 24.73
N ASN A 280 -14.47 16.94 23.42
CA ASN A 280 -14.97 18.18 22.79
C ASN A 280 -13.97 19.28 22.35
N ASP A 281 -12.68 19.00 22.16
CA ASP A 281 -11.78 19.97 21.48
C ASP A 281 -11.84 19.87 19.93
N PHE A 282 -13.06 20.05 19.39
CA PHE A 282 -13.30 19.97 17.94
C PHE A 282 -12.41 20.91 17.11
N PRO A 283 -12.20 22.19 17.49
CA PRO A 283 -11.38 23.10 16.68
C PRO A 283 -9.93 22.64 16.59
N SER A 284 -9.36 22.15 17.69
CA SER A 284 -7.98 21.64 17.71
C SER A 284 -7.81 20.41 16.81
N ILE A 285 -8.68 19.41 16.96
CA ILE A 285 -8.66 18.19 16.12
C ILE A 285 -8.87 18.54 14.64
N ARG A 286 -9.79 19.47 14.35
CA ARG A 286 -10.06 19.92 12.99
C ARG A 286 -8.84 20.60 12.38
N ASN A 287 -8.18 21.49 13.12
CA ASN A 287 -6.95 22.15 12.68
C ASN A 287 -5.82 21.14 12.46
N LEU A 288 -5.64 20.20 13.39
CA LEU A 288 -4.67 19.11 13.30
C LEU A 288 -4.85 18.31 12.01
N LEU A 289 -6.06 17.77 11.78
CA LEU A 289 -6.35 16.99 10.57
C LEU A 289 -6.33 17.85 9.30
N THR A 290 -6.57 19.16 9.40
CA THR A 290 -6.40 20.08 8.27
C THR A 290 -4.94 20.18 7.86
N SER A 291 -4.02 20.39 8.81
CA SER A 291 -2.57 20.43 8.56
C SER A 291 -2.07 19.10 7.96
N PHE A 292 -2.41 17.98 8.60
CA PHE A 292 -2.04 16.65 8.10
C PHE A 292 -2.63 16.38 6.71
N GLY A 293 -3.89 16.73 6.50
CA GLY A 293 -4.61 16.46 5.28
C GLY A 293 -4.07 17.23 4.08
N TRP A 294 -3.70 18.51 4.24
CA TRP A 294 -3.06 19.27 3.15
C TRP A 294 -1.65 18.77 2.84
N MET A 295 -0.87 18.37 3.86
CA MET A 295 0.43 17.74 3.63
C MET A 295 0.28 16.39 2.90
N ALA A 296 -0.74 15.62 3.27
CA ALA A 296 -1.05 14.35 2.65
C ALA A 296 -1.48 14.49 1.18
N GLU A 297 -2.36 15.45 0.89
CA GLU A 297 -2.80 15.80 -0.47
C GLU A 297 -1.61 16.18 -1.33
N PHE A 298 -0.75 17.07 -0.83
CA PHE A 298 0.47 17.46 -1.52
C PHE A 298 1.37 16.26 -1.82
N GLY A 299 1.49 15.32 -0.87
CA GLY A 299 2.23 14.08 -1.09
C GLY A 299 1.61 13.18 -2.17
N VAL A 300 0.29 12.97 -2.16
CA VAL A 300 -0.40 12.16 -3.19
C VAL A 300 -0.22 12.79 -4.57
N MET A 301 -0.43 14.10 -4.69
CA MET A 301 -0.38 14.81 -5.96
C MET A 301 1.02 14.91 -6.57
N ASN A 302 2.07 14.79 -5.75
CA ASN A 302 3.47 14.86 -6.19
C ASN A 302 4.20 13.52 -6.08
N HIS A 303 3.48 12.43 -5.80
CA HIS A 303 4.04 11.08 -5.61
C HIS A 303 5.16 11.06 -4.53
N MET A 304 4.93 11.79 -3.44
CA MET A 304 5.82 11.90 -2.29
C MET A 304 5.25 11.22 -1.05
N ILE A 305 6.13 10.49 -0.36
CA ILE A 305 5.78 9.64 0.79
C ILE A 305 6.64 10.00 2.00
N VAL A 306 7.83 10.58 1.75
CA VAL A 306 8.78 11.02 2.75
C VAL A 306 8.75 12.54 2.79
N PHE A 307 8.55 13.09 3.98
CA PHE A 307 8.51 14.52 4.28
C PHE A 307 9.67 14.86 5.21
N ASP A 308 10.20 16.08 5.10
CA ASP A 308 11.23 16.59 6.03
C ASP A 308 10.63 17.67 6.95
N GLU A 309 11.46 18.21 7.85
CA GLU A 309 11.00 19.24 8.79
C GLU A 309 10.52 20.54 8.09
N ARG A 310 11.02 20.85 6.89
CA ARG A 310 10.56 22.02 6.12
C ARG A 310 9.13 21.83 5.66
N HIS A 311 8.77 20.61 5.25
CA HIS A 311 7.39 20.27 4.89
C HIS A 311 6.46 20.37 6.11
N LEU A 312 6.87 19.84 7.28
CA LEU A 312 6.06 19.97 8.49
C LEU A 312 5.80 21.44 8.83
N ARG A 313 6.82 22.29 8.75
CA ARG A 313 6.69 23.74 8.95
C ARG A 313 5.79 24.40 7.91
N SER A 314 5.92 24.05 6.62
CA SER A 314 5.10 24.66 5.56
C SER A 314 3.61 24.32 5.66
N PHE A 315 3.28 23.13 6.18
CA PHE A 315 1.90 22.68 6.37
C PHE A 315 1.37 22.88 7.80
N ASN A 316 2.14 23.53 8.69
CA ASN A 316 1.79 23.73 10.10
C ASN A 316 1.47 22.41 10.83
N VAL A 317 2.25 21.36 10.57
CA VAL A 317 2.15 20.07 11.27
C VAL A 317 3.11 20.09 12.47
N GLY A 318 2.55 20.08 13.68
CA GLY A 318 3.33 19.97 14.91
C GLY A 318 3.78 18.53 15.16
N ASN A 319 5.07 18.32 15.42
CA ASN A 319 5.66 17.01 15.77
C ASN A 319 5.72 16.73 17.28
N ASN A 320 5.36 17.70 18.12
CA ASN A 320 5.44 17.58 19.59
C ASN A 320 4.14 17.04 20.25
N ASP A 321 3.12 16.70 19.47
CA ASP A 321 1.83 16.21 19.98
C ASP A 321 1.78 14.67 19.94
N HIS A 322 1.15 14.04 20.92
CA HIS A 322 0.89 12.60 20.95
C HIS A 322 0.14 12.12 19.71
N HIS A 323 -0.74 12.96 19.14
CA HIS A 323 -1.44 12.64 17.89
C HIS A 323 -0.49 12.49 16.69
N PHE A 324 0.68 13.13 16.69
CA PHE A 324 1.64 13.04 15.60
C PHE A 324 2.08 11.59 15.38
N SER A 325 2.48 10.92 16.46
CA SER A 325 2.90 9.50 16.43
C SER A 325 1.80 8.53 16.02
N CYS A 326 0.53 8.96 16.05
CA CYS A 326 -0.61 8.12 15.65
C CYS A 326 -0.83 8.10 14.14
N PHE A 327 -0.29 9.07 13.39
CA PHE A 327 -0.41 9.15 11.94
C PHE A 327 0.93 9.05 11.22
N MET A 328 2.01 9.48 11.89
CA MET A 328 3.35 9.59 11.33
C MET A 328 4.36 8.71 12.06
N LEU A 329 5.31 8.22 11.28
CA LEU A 329 6.54 7.61 11.75
C LEU A 329 7.70 8.57 11.52
N GLU A 330 8.52 8.75 12.55
CA GLU A 330 9.78 9.47 12.48
C GLU A 330 10.92 8.51 12.17
N SER A 331 11.94 9.01 11.46
CA SER A 331 13.16 8.26 11.24
C SER A 331 14.38 9.11 10.99
N GLY A 332 15.50 8.59 11.47
CA GLY A 332 16.77 9.29 11.49
C GLY A 332 17.03 9.88 12.87
N GLN A 333 18.11 10.64 12.98
CA GLN A 333 18.50 11.33 14.20
C GLN A 333 18.53 12.83 13.92
N HIS A 334 18.24 13.63 14.95
CA HIS A 334 18.28 15.09 14.86
C HIS A 334 19.68 15.56 14.40
N PRO A 335 19.79 16.56 13.50
CA PRO A 335 18.72 17.41 12.94
C PRO A 335 18.07 16.90 11.65
N HIS A 336 18.39 15.68 11.20
CA HIS A 336 17.91 15.15 9.92
C HIS A 336 16.86 14.07 10.17
N VAL A 337 15.66 14.48 10.59
CA VAL A 337 14.51 13.60 10.80
C VAL A 337 13.59 13.66 9.59
N ASP A 338 13.29 12.48 9.04
CA ASP A 338 12.29 12.30 8.00
C ASP A 338 11.01 11.75 8.60
N TYR A 339 9.88 12.10 7.98
CA TYR A 339 8.55 11.80 8.44
C TYR A 339 7.77 11.09 7.33
N THR A 340 7.13 9.98 7.67
CA THR A 340 6.30 9.21 6.73
C THR A 340 4.98 8.88 7.39
N PHE A 341 3.86 8.93 6.67
CA PHE A 341 2.62 8.37 7.20
C PHE A 341 2.79 6.88 7.49
N LEU A 342 2.10 6.36 8.52
CA LEU A 342 2.13 4.94 8.90
C LEU A 342 1.86 4.01 7.72
N HIS A 343 0.99 4.44 6.81
CA HIS A 343 0.69 3.75 5.57
C HIS A 343 0.27 4.74 4.48
N LEU A 344 0.60 4.45 3.21
CA LEU A 344 0.23 5.29 2.06
C LEU A 344 -1.29 5.54 2.00
N THR A 345 -2.10 4.56 2.38
CA THR A 345 -3.56 4.73 2.32
C THR A 345 -4.12 5.56 3.45
N ILE A 346 -3.40 5.68 4.56
CA ILE A 346 -3.74 6.67 5.60
C ILE A 346 -3.47 8.07 5.05
N GLN A 347 -2.35 8.26 4.35
CA GLN A 347 -2.06 9.50 3.63
C GLN A 347 -3.17 9.81 2.59
N GLU A 348 -3.52 8.87 1.72
CA GLU A 348 -4.58 9.07 0.72
C GLU A 348 -5.95 9.34 1.34
N PHE A 349 -6.28 8.72 2.48
CA PHE A 349 -7.51 8.99 3.19
C PHE A 349 -7.54 10.40 3.79
N LEU A 350 -6.46 10.82 4.46
CA LEU A 350 -6.37 12.18 5.03
C LEU A 350 -6.36 13.26 3.94
N ALA A 351 -5.73 12.98 2.80
CA ALA A 351 -5.78 13.82 1.61
C ALA A 351 -7.23 14.00 1.11
N ALA A 352 -8.04 12.93 1.06
CA ALA A 352 -9.44 13.05 0.69
C ALA A 352 -10.27 13.78 1.77
N LEU A 353 -10.02 13.47 3.05
CA LEU A 353 -10.75 14.01 4.18
C LEU A 353 -10.62 15.53 4.31
N VAL A 354 -9.46 16.12 3.98
CA VAL A 354 -9.25 17.57 4.12
C VAL A 354 -10.21 18.40 3.30
N HIS A 355 -10.62 17.94 2.12
CA HIS A 355 -11.60 18.64 1.27
C HIS A 355 -13.01 18.67 1.88
N PHE A 356 -13.31 17.75 2.81
CA PHE A 356 -14.56 17.75 3.56
C PHE A 356 -14.46 18.54 4.87
N ILE A 357 -13.26 18.63 5.45
CA ILE A 357 -12.97 19.44 6.64
C ILE A 357 -12.90 20.93 6.29
N HIS A 358 -12.18 21.28 5.23
CA HIS A 358 -11.92 22.64 4.77
C HIS A 358 -12.30 22.75 3.29
N TYR A 359 -13.61 22.80 3.03
CA TYR A 359 -14.14 22.82 1.67
C TYR A 359 -13.81 24.12 0.96
N ASP A 360 -13.22 23.97 -0.23
CA ASP A 360 -13.03 24.99 -1.24
C ASP A 360 -13.28 24.33 -2.59
N SER A 361 -14.23 24.86 -3.37
CA SER A 361 -14.65 24.24 -4.63
C SER A 361 -13.54 24.27 -5.68
N GLY A 362 -12.73 25.33 -5.71
CA GLY A 362 -11.62 25.47 -6.64
C GLY A 362 -10.53 24.44 -6.37
N LYS A 363 -10.10 24.33 -5.11
CA LYS A 363 -9.08 23.36 -4.69
C LYS A 363 -9.54 21.91 -4.87
N LEU A 364 -10.78 21.61 -4.53
CA LEU A 364 -11.33 20.26 -4.74
C LEU A 364 -11.38 19.92 -6.23
N GLN A 365 -11.84 20.84 -7.08
CA GLN A 365 -11.89 20.62 -8.51
C GLN A 365 -10.49 20.44 -9.11
N GLU A 366 -9.52 21.28 -8.72
CA GLU A 366 -8.10 21.14 -9.12
C GLU A 366 -7.55 19.76 -8.74
N SER A 367 -7.82 19.31 -7.51
CA SER A 367 -7.36 18.01 -7.01
C SER A 367 -7.99 16.85 -7.77
N LEU A 368 -9.28 16.93 -8.10
CA LEU A 368 -10.00 15.94 -8.90
C LEU A 368 -9.47 15.86 -10.33
N ASP A 369 -9.22 17.00 -10.97
CA ASP A 369 -8.71 17.08 -12.35
C ASP A 369 -7.27 16.54 -12.43
N LYS A 370 -6.43 16.95 -11.47
CA LYS A 370 -5.05 16.46 -11.35
C LYS A 370 -5.02 14.95 -11.09
N ALA A 371 -5.81 14.45 -10.15
CA ALA A 371 -5.92 13.03 -9.86
C ALA A 371 -6.37 12.20 -11.08
N LYS A 372 -7.33 12.72 -11.87
CA LYS A 372 -7.82 12.07 -13.09
C LYS A 372 -6.75 11.99 -14.18
N SER A 373 -5.82 12.94 -14.24
CA SER A 373 -4.75 12.96 -15.24
C SER A 373 -3.65 11.91 -15.02
N PHE A 374 -3.63 11.23 -13.87
CA PHE A 374 -2.58 10.27 -13.55
C PHE A 374 -2.87 8.89 -14.16
N GLU A 375 -2.04 8.46 -15.09
CA GLU A 375 -2.14 7.14 -15.73
C GLU A 375 -1.51 6.00 -14.91
N ASP A 376 -0.72 6.33 -13.89
CA ASP A 376 -0.02 5.36 -13.02
C ASP A 376 -0.90 4.80 -11.88
N GLY A 377 -2.16 5.21 -11.81
CA GLY A 377 -3.13 4.78 -10.80
C GLY A 377 -2.86 5.29 -9.38
N ARG A 378 -1.92 6.22 -9.18
CA ARG A 378 -1.50 6.68 -7.85
C ARG A 378 -2.57 7.40 -7.03
N ALA A 379 -3.61 7.92 -7.69
CA ALA A 379 -4.69 8.64 -7.02
C ALA A 379 -6.00 7.83 -6.96
N GLU A 380 -6.00 6.56 -7.35
CA GLU A 380 -7.23 5.75 -7.35
C GLU A 380 -7.86 5.63 -5.95
N MET A 381 -7.05 5.39 -4.90
CA MET A 381 -7.55 5.30 -3.54
C MET A 381 -8.03 6.66 -3.01
N PHE A 382 -7.30 7.73 -3.33
CA PHE A 382 -7.73 9.10 -3.04
C PHE A 382 -9.12 9.41 -3.63
N LEU A 383 -9.34 9.11 -4.93
CA LEU A 383 -10.63 9.33 -5.59
C LEU A 383 -11.75 8.49 -4.95
N ARG A 384 -11.48 7.22 -4.64
CA ARG A 384 -12.41 6.33 -3.92
C ARG A 384 -12.79 6.90 -2.56
N PHE A 385 -11.83 7.41 -1.80
CA PHE A 385 -12.09 8.02 -0.50
C PHE A 385 -12.93 9.29 -0.62
N LEU A 386 -12.68 10.15 -1.62
CA LEU A 386 -13.56 11.29 -1.89
C LEU A 386 -15.01 10.83 -2.15
N CYS A 387 -15.19 9.81 -2.99
CA CYS A 387 -16.51 9.26 -3.29
C CYS A 387 -17.15 8.60 -2.06
N GLY A 388 -16.41 7.83 -1.25
CA GLY A 388 -16.93 7.25 -0.03
C GLY A 388 -17.26 8.28 1.05
N LEU A 389 -16.51 9.38 1.15
CA LEU A 389 -16.82 10.48 2.05
C LEU A 389 -18.03 11.30 1.59
N SER A 390 -18.48 11.16 0.34
CA SER A 390 -19.76 11.76 -0.09
C SER A 390 -20.97 11.09 0.58
N ASP A 391 -20.81 9.84 1.05
CA ASP A 391 -21.83 9.10 1.79
C ASP A 391 -22.05 9.70 3.20
N SER A 392 -23.31 9.95 3.54
CA SER A 392 -23.67 10.54 4.83
C SER A 392 -23.41 9.60 6.00
N THR A 393 -23.54 8.28 5.80
CA THR A 393 -23.26 7.29 6.86
C THR A 393 -21.78 7.25 7.17
N THR A 394 -20.93 7.35 6.15
CA THR A 394 -19.47 7.40 6.30
C THR A 394 -19.03 8.68 7.02
N ARG A 395 -19.55 9.86 6.63
CA ARG A 395 -19.25 11.12 7.36
C ARG A 395 -19.73 11.11 8.79
N SER A 396 -20.85 10.44 9.08
CA SER A 396 -21.40 10.36 10.43
C SER A 396 -20.47 9.65 11.43
N ILE A 397 -19.58 8.77 10.96
CA ILE A 397 -18.55 8.11 11.79
C ILE A 397 -17.57 9.13 12.38
N LEU A 398 -17.23 10.18 11.62
CA LEU A 398 -16.28 11.21 12.04
C LEU A 398 -16.93 12.40 12.75
N LYS A 399 -18.26 12.49 12.74
CA LYS A 399 -19.04 13.57 13.38
C LYS A 399 -18.69 13.78 14.85
N PRO A 400 -18.45 12.75 15.68
CA PRO A 400 -18.07 12.91 17.09
C PRO A 400 -16.72 13.62 17.32
N HIS A 401 -15.89 13.78 16.28
CA HIS A 401 -14.56 14.40 16.40
C HIS A 401 -14.40 15.66 15.54
N LEU A 402 -15.16 15.78 14.46
CA LEU A 402 -15.01 16.87 13.47
C LEU A 402 -16.26 17.74 13.33
N TYR A 403 -17.30 17.50 14.14
CA TYR A 403 -18.61 18.11 13.99
C TYR A 403 -19.18 17.85 12.59
N TYR A 404 -19.46 18.87 11.77
CA TYR A 404 -19.99 18.68 10.42
C TYR A 404 -18.90 18.76 9.35
N LEU A 405 -18.81 17.68 8.56
CA LEU A 405 -18.10 17.62 7.29
C LEU A 405 -18.98 18.16 6.15
N SER A 406 -18.39 18.90 5.21
CA SER A 406 -19.11 19.65 4.17
C SER A 406 -20.03 18.78 3.31
N ILE A 407 -21.27 19.22 3.17
CA ILE A 407 -22.26 18.62 2.25
C ILE A 407 -22.00 19.11 0.82
N GLU A 408 -21.54 20.34 0.67
CA GLU A 408 -21.16 20.96 -0.59
C GLU A 408 -20.01 20.18 -1.26
N ALA A 409 -19.00 19.77 -0.50
CA ALA A 409 -17.95 18.85 -0.96
C ALA A 409 -18.55 17.54 -1.49
N SER A 410 -19.53 16.97 -0.78
CA SER A 410 -20.22 15.74 -1.20
C SER A 410 -20.92 15.94 -2.55
N ASN A 411 -21.66 17.04 -2.71
CA ASN A 411 -22.36 17.37 -3.95
C ASN A 411 -21.37 17.59 -5.11
N ASN A 412 -20.25 18.27 -4.87
CA ASN A 412 -19.22 18.47 -5.88
C ASN A 412 -18.62 17.14 -6.35
N VAL A 413 -18.27 16.24 -5.42
CA VAL A 413 -17.73 14.91 -5.76
C VAL A 413 -18.76 14.08 -6.53
N ILE A 414 -20.03 14.11 -6.11
CA ILE A 414 -21.11 13.40 -6.82
C ILE A 414 -21.26 13.91 -8.25
N ASN A 415 -21.31 15.23 -8.45
CA ASN A 415 -21.42 15.84 -9.78
C ASN A 415 -20.21 15.50 -10.66
N TRP A 416 -19.00 15.50 -10.08
CA TRP A 416 -17.80 15.07 -10.79
C TRP A 416 -17.88 13.60 -11.21
N LEU A 417 -18.31 12.70 -10.31
CA LEU A 417 -18.42 11.27 -10.60
C LEU A 417 -19.43 11.00 -11.71
N GLN A 418 -20.57 11.71 -11.73
CA GLN A 418 -21.55 11.63 -12.82
C GLN A 418 -20.94 11.99 -14.18
N LYS A 419 -20.21 13.11 -14.24
CA LYS A 419 -19.52 13.54 -15.47
C LYS A 419 -18.45 12.52 -15.90
N LYS A 420 -17.64 12.06 -14.95
CA LYS A 420 -16.58 11.06 -15.18
C LYS A 420 -17.15 9.78 -15.82
N ILE A 421 -18.24 9.23 -15.26
CA ILE A 421 -18.89 8.03 -15.80
C ILE A 421 -19.46 8.28 -17.20
N ALA A 422 -20.08 9.44 -17.44
CA ALA A 422 -20.63 9.78 -18.75
C ALA A 422 -19.54 9.86 -19.84
N GLU A 423 -18.35 10.35 -19.49
CA GLU A 423 -17.20 10.44 -20.40
C GLU A 423 -16.52 9.08 -20.64
N GLU A 424 -16.48 8.21 -19.63
CA GLU A 424 -15.72 6.95 -19.63
C GLU A 424 -16.48 5.73 -20.16
N GLN A 425 -17.73 5.89 -20.62
CA GLN A 425 -18.55 4.75 -21.10
C GLN A 425 -17.92 3.96 -22.26
N ARG A 426 -16.96 4.54 -22.98
CA ARG A 426 -16.29 3.89 -24.12
C ARG A 426 -15.13 3.00 -23.71
N ASP A 427 -14.47 3.30 -22.60
CA ASP A 427 -13.35 2.51 -22.08
C ASP A 427 -13.83 1.67 -20.90
N LYS A 428 -13.89 0.36 -21.11
CA LYS A 428 -14.41 -0.57 -20.10
C LYS A 428 -13.51 -0.64 -18.85
N LYS A 429 -12.20 -0.41 -18.96
CA LYS A 429 -11.28 -0.41 -17.81
C LYS A 429 -11.48 0.84 -16.97
N GLU A 430 -11.59 2.01 -17.59
CA GLU A 430 -11.88 3.26 -16.89
C GLU A 430 -13.30 3.26 -16.28
N LEU A 431 -14.28 2.71 -17.00
CA LEU A 431 -15.64 2.54 -16.47
C LEU A 431 -15.65 1.64 -15.23
N LEU A 432 -14.88 0.56 -15.22
CA LEU A 432 -14.73 -0.31 -14.05
C LEU A 432 -14.09 0.43 -12.86
N ASN A 433 -13.08 1.26 -13.11
CA ASN A 433 -12.50 2.14 -12.08
C ASN A 433 -13.55 3.11 -11.50
N SER A 434 -14.41 3.68 -12.35
CA SER A 434 -15.53 4.52 -11.92
C SER A 434 -16.59 3.74 -11.12
N PHE A 435 -16.79 2.45 -11.40
CA PHE A 435 -17.69 1.60 -10.60
C PHE A 435 -17.18 1.36 -9.18
N TYR A 436 -15.86 1.32 -8.96
CA TYR A 436 -15.30 1.30 -7.61
C TYR A 436 -15.66 2.56 -6.83
N CYS A 437 -15.63 3.72 -7.48
CA CYS A 437 -16.06 4.98 -6.85
C CYS A 437 -17.56 4.97 -6.51
N LEU A 438 -18.41 4.43 -7.39
CA LEU A 438 -19.84 4.22 -7.09
C LEU A 438 -20.05 3.27 -5.92
N TYR A 439 -19.31 2.15 -5.88
CA TYR A 439 -19.37 1.20 -4.78
C TYR A 439 -19.03 1.86 -3.44
N GLU A 440 -17.96 2.65 -3.40
CA GLU A 440 -17.53 3.38 -2.21
C GLU A 440 -18.55 4.45 -1.80
N SER A 441 -19.17 5.16 -2.75
CA SER A 441 -20.20 6.18 -2.46
C SER A 441 -21.46 5.62 -1.80
N ARG A 442 -21.72 4.30 -1.92
CA ARG A 442 -22.94 3.62 -1.42
C ARG A 442 -24.26 4.27 -1.84
N ASN A 443 -24.22 5.20 -2.80
CA ASN A 443 -25.38 5.97 -3.22
C ASN A 443 -26.10 5.23 -4.34
N LYS A 444 -27.10 4.42 -3.96
CA LYS A 444 -27.89 3.64 -4.92
C LYS A 444 -28.61 4.51 -5.94
N ALA A 445 -29.09 5.70 -5.55
CA ALA A 445 -29.75 6.62 -6.46
C ALA A 445 -28.78 7.17 -7.50
N LEU A 446 -27.57 7.53 -7.09
CA LEU A 446 -26.50 7.95 -7.99
C LEU A 446 -26.09 6.82 -8.93
N ALA A 447 -25.89 5.61 -8.41
CA ALA A 447 -25.60 4.45 -9.23
C ALA A 447 -26.71 4.20 -10.26
N LEU A 448 -27.98 4.20 -9.86
CA LEU A 448 -29.13 4.10 -10.79
C LEU A 448 -29.10 5.17 -11.90
N GLN A 449 -28.85 6.43 -11.54
CA GLN A 449 -28.76 7.55 -12.51
C GLN A 449 -27.60 7.38 -13.49
N CYS A 450 -26.43 6.97 -13.00
CA CYS A 450 -25.24 6.80 -13.83
C CYS A 450 -25.29 5.53 -14.69
N ILE A 451 -25.96 4.48 -14.22
CA ILE A 451 -26.02 3.18 -14.90
C ILE A 451 -27.15 3.12 -15.93
N GLY A 452 -28.26 3.84 -15.73
CA GLY A 452 -29.37 3.89 -16.69
C GLY A 452 -28.99 4.39 -18.09
N SER A 453 -27.85 5.08 -18.21
CA SER A 453 -27.28 5.56 -19.48
C SER A 453 -26.19 4.65 -20.07
N ILE A 454 -25.83 3.55 -19.40
CA ILE A 454 -24.79 2.62 -19.88
C ILE A 454 -25.44 1.64 -20.87
N ASN A 455 -24.99 1.68 -22.13
CA ASN A 455 -25.47 0.78 -23.18
C ASN A 455 -25.21 -0.70 -22.82
N ASP A 456 -26.12 -1.59 -23.24
CA ASP A 456 -26.14 -3.04 -22.94
C ASP A 456 -24.99 -3.87 -23.58
N ALA A 457 -23.78 -3.33 -23.71
CA ALA A 457 -22.62 -3.97 -24.34
C ALA A 457 -21.35 -4.01 -23.46
N VAL A 458 -21.58 -4.39 -22.19
CA VAL A 458 -20.88 -5.33 -21.30
C VAL A 458 -19.40 -5.69 -21.55
N PHE A 459 -18.67 -5.76 -20.43
CA PHE A 459 -17.25 -6.04 -20.12
C PHE A 459 -16.51 -7.15 -20.89
N SER A 460 -17.03 -7.68 -22.00
CA SER A 460 -16.32 -8.62 -22.86
C SER A 460 -14.91 -8.15 -23.18
N PHE A 461 -13.98 -9.11 -23.18
CA PHE A 461 -12.53 -8.91 -23.37
C PHE A 461 -11.84 -8.09 -22.26
N VAL A 462 -12.50 -7.82 -21.14
CA VAL A 462 -11.87 -7.26 -19.93
C VAL A 462 -11.65 -8.38 -18.94
N HIS A 463 -10.41 -8.54 -18.47
CA HIS A 463 -10.11 -9.46 -17.38
C HIS A 463 -10.81 -8.98 -16.09
N LEU A 464 -11.66 -9.82 -15.51
CA LEU A 464 -12.40 -9.50 -14.29
C LEU A 464 -11.96 -10.43 -13.16
N ASN A 465 -11.31 -9.85 -12.16
CA ASN A 465 -10.96 -10.56 -10.93
C ASN A 465 -12.19 -10.66 -9.98
N PRO A 466 -12.11 -11.41 -8.87
CA PRO A 466 -13.21 -11.56 -7.92
C PRO A 466 -13.70 -10.24 -7.30
N LEU A 467 -12.82 -9.26 -7.17
CA LEU A 467 -13.16 -7.93 -6.68
C LEU A 467 -14.00 -7.15 -7.71
N ASP A 468 -13.57 -7.17 -8.97
CA ASP A 468 -14.30 -6.55 -10.09
C ASP A 468 -15.70 -7.15 -10.19
N CYS A 469 -15.80 -8.47 -10.06
CA CYS A 469 -17.06 -9.20 -10.02
C CYS A 469 -17.99 -8.76 -8.88
N SER A 470 -17.44 -8.45 -7.71
CA SER A 470 -18.22 -7.98 -6.55
C SER A 470 -18.77 -6.57 -6.76
N VAL A 471 -17.94 -5.69 -7.35
CA VAL A 471 -18.36 -4.35 -7.72
C VAL A 471 -19.41 -4.41 -8.82
N LEU A 472 -19.20 -5.23 -9.84
CA LEU A 472 -20.20 -5.45 -10.90
C LEU A 472 -21.50 -6.00 -10.33
N SER A 473 -21.47 -6.95 -9.39
CA SER A 473 -22.67 -7.43 -8.72
C SER A 473 -23.44 -6.30 -8.05
N PHE A 474 -22.75 -5.46 -7.27
CA PHE A 474 -23.37 -4.30 -6.62
C PHE A 474 -24.02 -3.33 -7.62
N ILE A 475 -23.35 -3.06 -8.74
CA ILE A 475 -23.84 -2.19 -9.81
C ILE A 475 -25.08 -2.79 -10.48
N LEU A 476 -25.03 -4.08 -10.82
CA LEU A 476 -26.13 -4.80 -11.49
C LEU A 476 -27.36 -4.96 -10.58
N GLU A 477 -27.15 -5.29 -9.30
CA GLU A 477 -28.23 -5.33 -8.30
C GLU A 477 -28.88 -3.96 -8.11
N THR A 478 -28.10 -2.89 -8.25
CA THR A 478 -28.61 -1.52 -8.14
C THR A 478 -29.38 -1.11 -9.39
N ARG A 479 -28.94 -1.53 -10.58
CA ARG A 479 -29.63 -1.26 -11.86
C ARG A 479 -31.01 -1.91 -11.92
N GLY A 480 -31.15 -3.12 -11.38
CA GLY A 480 -32.34 -3.95 -11.61
C GLY A 480 -32.24 -4.71 -12.94
N GLU A 481 -33.37 -4.95 -13.60
CA GLU A 481 -33.44 -5.78 -14.82
C GLU A 481 -32.47 -5.28 -15.91
N THR A 482 -31.64 -6.21 -16.41
CA THR A 482 -30.66 -6.02 -17.48
C THR A 482 -30.96 -7.02 -18.60
N GLU A 483 -31.15 -6.53 -19.82
CA GLU A 483 -31.50 -7.37 -20.97
C GLU A 483 -30.37 -8.35 -21.36
N GLU A 484 -29.12 -7.87 -21.41
CA GLU A 484 -27.96 -8.69 -21.74
C GLU A 484 -26.74 -8.35 -20.86
N LEU A 485 -26.09 -9.37 -20.31
CA LEU A 485 -24.75 -9.31 -19.71
C LEU A 485 -23.77 -10.19 -20.53
N ASN A 486 -22.89 -9.58 -21.34
CA ASN A 486 -21.82 -10.24 -22.08
C ASN A 486 -20.45 -10.16 -21.36
N LEU A 487 -20.11 -11.23 -20.64
CA LEU A 487 -18.83 -11.48 -19.97
C LEU A 487 -17.90 -12.40 -20.81
N GLY A 488 -18.05 -12.38 -22.13
CA GLY A 488 -17.23 -13.20 -23.03
C GLY A 488 -15.74 -12.85 -22.94
N SER A 489 -14.88 -13.87 -22.81
CA SER A 489 -13.42 -13.71 -22.71
C SER A 489 -12.95 -12.85 -21.53
N CYS A 490 -13.69 -12.83 -20.41
CA CYS A 490 -13.31 -12.07 -19.21
C CYS A 490 -12.39 -12.80 -18.23
N ASN A 491 -12.06 -14.08 -18.48
CA ASN A 491 -11.21 -14.92 -17.62
C ASN A 491 -11.61 -14.92 -16.12
N ILE A 492 -12.92 -14.94 -15.84
CA ILE A 492 -13.45 -14.89 -14.48
C ILE A 492 -13.14 -16.20 -13.75
N GLN A 493 -12.52 -16.10 -12.58
CA GLN A 493 -12.24 -17.24 -11.70
C GLN A 493 -13.49 -17.72 -10.96
N ASP A 494 -13.47 -18.93 -10.42
CA ASP A 494 -14.62 -19.51 -9.73
C ASP A 494 -15.10 -18.65 -8.54
N ASP A 495 -14.19 -18.01 -7.81
CA ASP A 495 -14.55 -17.06 -6.75
C ASP A 495 -15.17 -15.77 -7.29
N GLY A 496 -14.74 -15.30 -8.47
CA GLY A 496 -15.40 -14.17 -9.15
C GLY A 496 -16.81 -14.53 -9.64
N LEU A 497 -17.01 -15.75 -10.15
CA LEU A 497 -18.34 -16.24 -10.50
C LEU A 497 -19.26 -16.28 -9.28
N LYS A 498 -18.78 -16.78 -8.13
CA LYS A 498 -19.54 -16.75 -6.86
C LYS A 498 -19.95 -15.33 -6.48
N ASN A 499 -19.04 -14.36 -6.65
CA ASN A 499 -19.32 -12.96 -6.33
C ASN A 499 -20.33 -12.31 -7.28
N LEU A 500 -20.56 -12.84 -8.48
CA LEU A 500 -21.60 -12.38 -9.41
C LEU A 500 -22.98 -12.99 -9.15
N VAL A 501 -23.05 -14.12 -8.44
CA VAL A 501 -24.32 -14.83 -8.16
C VAL A 501 -25.44 -13.92 -7.65
N PRO A 502 -25.19 -13.00 -6.70
CA PRO A 502 -26.25 -12.13 -6.18
C PRO A 502 -26.92 -11.29 -7.27
N ALA A 503 -26.21 -10.89 -8.33
CA ALA A 503 -26.76 -10.10 -9.42
C ALA A 503 -27.41 -10.93 -10.55
N LEU A 504 -27.18 -12.24 -10.63
CA LEU A 504 -27.62 -13.02 -11.80
C LEU A 504 -29.14 -13.03 -12.00
N HIS A 505 -29.91 -12.92 -10.91
CA HIS A 505 -31.36 -12.86 -10.97
C HIS A 505 -31.89 -11.59 -11.68
N THR A 506 -31.07 -10.56 -11.85
CA THR A 506 -31.45 -9.33 -12.55
C THR A 506 -31.15 -9.38 -14.05
N ILE A 507 -30.58 -10.48 -14.57
CA ILE A 507 -30.10 -10.57 -15.96
C ILE A 507 -30.98 -11.52 -16.76
N LYS A 508 -31.50 -11.06 -17.90
CA LYS A 508 -32.30 -11.89 -18.82
C LYS A 508 -31.44 -12.80 -19.69
N ASN A 509 -30.37 -12.27 -20.29
CA ASN A 509 -29.45 -13.03 -21.14
C ASN A 509 -28.00 -12.88 -20.66
N LEU A 510 -27.36 -13.98 -20.24
CA LEU A 510 -25.93 -14.00 -19.88
C LEU A 510 -25.12 -14.66 -21.02
N ARG A 511 -24.18 -13.91 -21.62
CA ARG A 511 -23.16 -14.49 -22.50
C ARG A 511 -21.86 -14.65 -21.72
N TYR A 512 -21.43 -15.89 -21.51
CA TYR A 512 -20.19 -16.21 -20.81
C TYR A 512 -19.51 -17.40 -21.49
N ASN A 513 -18.25 -17.23 -21.87
CA ASN A 513 -17.42 -18.30 -22.42
C ASN A 513 -16.14 -18.40 -21.58
N LYS A 514 -15.94 -19.55 -20.93
CA LYS A 514 -14.68 -19.90 -20.25
C LYS A 514 -13.67 -20.28 -21.34
N LYS A 515 -12.56 -19.55 -21.43
CA LYS A 515 -11.46 -19.88 -22.34
C LYS A 515 -10.48 -20.80 -21.64
#